data_AF-X5A159-F1
#
_entry.id   AF-X5A159-F1
#
_cell.length_a   1.000
_cell.length_b   1.000
_cell.length_c   1.000
_cell.angle_alpha   90.00
_cell.angle_beta   90.00
_cell.angle_gamma   90.00
#
_symmetry.space_group_name_H-M   'P 1'
#
loop_
_entity.id
_entity.type
_entity.pdbx_description
1 polymer ?
#
loop_
_entity_poly.entity_id
_entity_poly.type
_entity_poly.pdbx_seq_one_letter_code
_entity_poly.pdbx_strand_id
1 'polypeptide(L)'
;MKPKILIIIASVILIVLNLTACGSTQSTEPNHSQHAEETKPAETDHSQHVAETTPAASDGNQVSKAIEDELSGLTNLEKEVNNGDFKAASAVFEGMHDQFHTILAILKDKKGNAYVDKIHPKFDALEDAINKNDKDNALNLIKINRDALYTAAKDLGVALNQ
;
A
#
# COMPACT_ATOMS: atom_id res chain seq x y z
N MET A 1 26.86 -47.49 -25.14
CA MET A 1 27.41 -47.43 -23.78
C MET A 1 28.26 -46.17 -23.65
N LYS A 2 27.87 -45.23 -22.78
CA LYS A 2 28.59 -44.00 -22.44
C LYS A 2 28.56 -43.84 -20.91
N PRO A 3 29.62 -43.33 -20.27
CA PRO A 3 29.84 -43.47 -18.84
C PRO A 3 28.98 -42.52 -17.99
N LYS A 4 28.69 -43.00 -16.78
CA LYS A 4 28.02 -42.30 -15.68
C LYS A 4 28.96 -41.24 -15.10
N ILE A 5 28.44 -40.04 -14.81
CA ILE A 5 29.08 -39.08 -13.90
C ILE A 5 28.16 -38.95 -12.69
N LEU A 6 28.76 -39.22 -11.54
CA LEU A 6 28.19 -39.22 -10.20
C LEU A 6 29.03 -38.19 -9.44
N ILE A 7 28.44 -37.07 -9.01
CA ILE A 7 29.13 -36.10 -8.14
C ILE A 7 28.23 -35.80 -6.94
N ILE A 8 28.92 -35.69 -5.82
CA ILE A 8 28.54 -35.97 -4.44
C ILE A 8 28.12 -34.68 -3.72
N ILE A 9 27.24 -34.88 -2.74
CA ILE A 9 26.67 -33.97 -1.74
C ILE A 9 27.74 -33.13 -1.02
N ALA A 10 27.42 -31.87 -0.71
CA ALA A 10 27.97 -31.16 0.45
C ALA A 10 26.91 -30.26 1.08
N SER A 11 26.36 -30.72 2.21
CA SER A 11 25.59 -29.93 3.17
C SER A 11 26.50 -28.97 3.91
N VAL A 12 26.12 -27.70 4.03
CA VAL A 12 26.50 -26.86 5.19
C VAL A 12 25.29 -26.01 5.57
N ILE A 13 24.71 -26.36 6.73
CA ILE A 13 23.78 -25.58 7.51
C ILE A 13 24.61 -24.70 8.44
N LEU A 14 24.33 -23.40 8.53
CA LEU A 14 24.49 -22.68 9.81
C LEU A 14 23.44 -21.57 9.91
N ILE A 15 22.50 -21.79 10.84
CA ILE A 15 21.50 -20.84 11.31
C ILE A 15 22.13 -20.05 12.45
N VAL A 16 22.09 -18.72 12.39
CA VAL A 16 22.33 -17.88 13.57
C VAL A 16 21.14 -16.95 13.75
N LEU A 17 20.28 -17.33 14.70
CA LEU A 17 19.20 -16.52 15.23
C LEU A 17 19.78 -15.61 16.31
N ASN A 18 19.63 -14.30 16.17
CA ASN A 18 19.69 -13.37 17.30
C ASN A 18 18.46 -12.46 17.23
N LEU A 19 17.42 -12.84 17.97
CA LEU A 19 16.35 -11.96 18.39
C LEU A 19 16.70 -11.43 19.79
N THR A 20 16.85 -10.12 19.92
CA THR A 20 16.67 -9.43 21.20
C THR A 20 15.71 -8.29 21.00
N ALA A 21 14.47 -8.51 21.43
CA ALA A 21 13.45 -7.50 21.65
C ALA A 21 13.42 -7.17 23.14
N CYS A 22 13.42 -5.88 23.48
CA CYS A 22 12.88 -5.35 24.73
C CYS A 22 12.46 -3.91 24.46
N GLY A 23 11.15 -3.66 24.48
CA GLY A 23 10.56 -2.33 24.46
C GLY A 23 10.31 -1.80 25.87
N SER A 24 10.11 -0.48 25.98
CA SER A 24 8.91 0.15 26.56
C SER A 24 9.17 1.60 26.99
N THR A 25 8.41 2.47 26.33
CA THR A 25 7.78 3.75 26.69
C THR A 25 7.93 4.30 28.12
N GLN A 26 8.21 5.60 28.24
CA GLN A 26 7.52 6.46 29.21
C GLN A 26 7.58 7.95 28.83
N SER A 27 6.41 8.54 28.58
CA SER A 27 6.16 9.97 28.54
C SER A 27 6.20 10.55 29.95
N THR A 28 6.83 11.70 30.17
CA THR A 28 6.49 12.61 31.28
C THR A 28 6.93 14.04 30.93
N GLU A 29 5.98 14.90 30.59
CA GLU A 29 6.13 16.35 30.76
C GLU A 29 6.08 16.67 32.27
N PRO A 30 6.80 17.71 32.69
CA PRO A 30 6.08 18.76 33.41
C PRO A 30 6.60 20.15 33.05
N ASN A 31 5.73 21.05 32.59
CA ASN A 31 5.95 22.46 32.91
C ASN A 31 4.64 23.25 33.09
N HIS A 32 4.64 23.97 34.19
CA HIS A 32 3.75 25.02 34.65
C HIS A 32 3.21 25.95 33.55
N SER A 33 1.93 26.33 33.66
CA SER A 33 1.57 27.65 34.20
C SER A 33 0.07 27.83 34.37
N GLN A 34 -0.31 28.26 35.57
CA GLN A 34 -1.61 28.83 35.88
C GLN A 34 -1.74 30.21 35.21
N HIS A 35 -2.88 30.49 34.58
CA HIS A 35 -3.49 31.81 34.70
C HIS A 35 -5.00 31.70 34.54
N ALA A 36 -5.69 32.15 35.57
CA ALA A 36 -7.11 32.38 35.56
C ALA A 36 -7.43 33.59 34.68
N GLU A 37 -8.53 33.55 33.95
CA GLU A 37 -9.45 34.69 33.95
C GLU A 37 -10.86 34.26 33.56
N GLU A 38 -11.79 34.79 34.35
CA GLU A 38 -13.23 34.62 34.31
C GLU A 38 -13.82 35.67 33.35
N THR A 39 -14.65 35.26 32.39
CA THR A 39 -15.71 36.15 31.88
C THR A 39 -16.86 35.33 31.29
N LYS A 40 -18.04 35.56 31.85
CA LYS A 40 -19.36 35.01 31.50
C LYS A 40 -20.04 35.93 30.43
N PRO A 41 -21.28 35.66 30.00
CA PRO A 41 -21.79 34.66 29.06
C PRO A 41 -22.29 35.28 27.72
N ALA A 42 -22.52 34.46 26.69
CA ALA A 42 -23.54 34.75 25.68
C ALA A 42 -24.15 33.45 25.14
N GLU A 43 -25.46 33.31 25.30
CA GLU A 43 -26.30 32.30 24.67
C GLU A 43 -26.32 32.49 23.15
N THR A 44 -26.22 31.41 22.38
CA THR A 44 -26.82 31.21 21.03
C THR A 44 -26.75 29.71 20.76
N ASP A 45 -27.82 28.97 21.07
CA ASP A 45 -28.90 28.61 20.15
C ASP A 45 -28.59 27.37 19.30
N HIS A 46 -29.63 26.59 19.09
CA HIS A 46 -29.69 25.21 18.65
C HIS A 46 -28.71 24.78 17.56
N SER A 47 -28.02 23.66 17.82
CA SER A 47 -27.48 22.77 16.81
C SER A 47 -28.58 22.26 15.88
N GLN A 48 -28.75 22.92 14.74
CA GLN A 48 -29.20 22.30 13.51
C GLN A 48 -28.04 22.32 12.53
N HIS A 49 -27.13 21.35 12.67
CA HIS A 49 -26.29 20.97 11.53
C HIS A 49 -27.20 20.20 10.58
N VAL A 50 -27.83 20.98 9.70
CA VAL A 50 -28.50 20.53 8.49
C VAL A 50 -27.61 19.49 7.83
N ALA A 51 -28.18 18.31 7.58
CA ALA A 51 -27.62 17.33 6.68
C ALA A 51 -27.45 17.99 5.31
N GLU A 52 -26.27 18.54 5.07
CA GLU A 52 -25.88 19.03 3.76
C GLU A 52 -25.58 17.80 2.91
N THR A 53 -26.63 17.34 2.25
CA THR A 53 -26.59 16.38 1.15
C THR A 53 -25.66 16.95 0.09
N THR A 54 -24.37 16.64 0.18
CA THR A 54 -23.39 16.99 -0.84
C THR A 54 -23.78 16.27 -2.13
N PRO A 55 -23.88 16.95 -3.28
CA PRO A 55 -24.29 16.33 -4.52
C PRO A 55 -23.28 15.26 -4.93
N ALA A 56 -23.78 14.08 -5.31
CA ALA A 56 -23.06 12.87 -5.69
C ALA A 56 -22.22 13.04 -6.99
N ALA A 57 -21.24 13.93 -6.94
CA ALA A 57 -20.21 14.14 -7.94
C ALA A 57 -18.85 14.20 -7.22
N SER A 58 -18.36 13.06 -6.73
CA SER A 58 -16.99 12.98 -6.16
C SER A 58 -16.34 11.60 -6.19
N ASP A 59 -17.10 10.51 -6.12
CA ASP A 59 -16.48 9.18 -5.97
C ASP A 59 -15.80 8.69 -7.26
N GLY A 60 -16.42 8.90 -8.43
CA GLY A 60 -15.87 8.43 -9.71
C GLY A 60 -14.54 9.08 -10.07
N ASN A 61 -14.38 10.38 -9.80
CA ASN A 61 -13.14 11.11 -10.10
C ASN A 61 -12.01 10.76 -9.13
N GLN A 62 -12.33 10.53 -7.86
CA GLN A 62 -11.35 10.12 -6.85
C GLN A 62 -10.81 8.71 -7.11
N VAL A 63 -11.67 7.78 -7.54
CA VAL A 63 -11.26 6.41 -7.91
C VAL A 63 -10.36 6.42 -9.15
N SER A 64 -10.74 7.17 -10.19
CA SER A 64 -9.92 7.30 -11.40
C SER A 64 -8.52 7.80 -11.05
N LYS A 65 -8.44 8.87 -10.27
CA LYS A 65 -7.17 9.42 -9.83
C LYS A 65 -6.35 8.43 -9.00
N ALA A 66 -6.97 7.71 -8.07
CA ALA A 66 -6.26 6.71 -7.27
C ALA A 66 -5.66 5.61 -8.14
N ILE A 67 -6.42 5.10 -9.13
CA ILE A 67 -5.91 4.09 -10.07
C ILE A 67 -4.80 4.65 -10.95
N GLU A 68 -4.93 5.88 -11.46
CA GLU A 68 -3.90 6.54 -12.27
C GLU A 68 -2.60 6.76 -11.47
N ASP A 69 -2.71 7.24 -10.23
CA ASP A 69 -1.57 7.44 -9.33
C ASP A 69 -0.88 6.10 -9.03
N GLU A 70 -1.64 5.03 -8.78
CA GLU A 70 -1.12 3.69 -8.55
C GLU A 70 -0.39 3.11 -9.78
N LEU A 71 -0.95 3.31 -10.98
CA LEU A 71 -0.31 2.91 -12.25
C LEU A 71 1.00 3.67 -12.50
N SER A 72 1.04 4.96 -12.16
CA SER A 72 2.25 5.78 -12.20
C SER A 72 3.30 5.27 -11.20
N GLY A 73 2.86 4.94 -9.97
CA GLY A 73 3.69 4.30 -8.95
C GLY A 73 4.33 3.00 -9.45
N LEU A 74 3.53 2.10 -10.05
CA LEU A 74 4.03 0.85 -10.65
C LEU A 74 5.04 1.09 -11.78
N THR A 75 4.91 2.19 -12.52
CA THR A 75 5.85 2.56 -13.60
C THR A 75 7.20 3.02 -13.02
N ASN A 76 7.16 3.86 -11.98
CA ASN A 76 8.36 4.29 -11.27
C ASN A 76 9.04 3.12 -10.56
N LEU A 77 8.26 2.24 -9.96
CA LEU A 77 8.75 1.03 -9.32
C LEU A 77 9.45 0.10 -10.32
N GLU A 78 8.86 -0.11 -11.50
CA GLU A 78 9.48 -0.88 -12.59
C GLU A 78 10.83 -0.29 -13.00
N LYS A 79 10.93 1.04 -13.07
CA LYS A 79 12.19 1.74 -13.38
C LYS A 79 13.25 1.45 -12.33
N GLU A 80 12.95 1.59 -11.03
CA GLU A 80 13.94 1.36 -9.98
C GLU A 80 14.36 -0.11 -9.85
N VAL A 81 13.40 -1.06 -10.00
CA VAL A 81 13.71 -2.49 -10.07
C VAL A 81 14.59 -2.83 -11.28
N ASN A 82 14.35 -2.19 -12.44
CA ASN A 82 15.20 -2.38 -13.61
C ASN A 82 16.62 -1.86 -13.39
N ASN A 83 16.78 -0.73 -12.69
CA ASN A 83 18.06 -0.18 -12.30
C ASN A 83 18.77 -1.02 -11.21
N GLY A 84 18.06 -1.94 -10.55
CA GLY A 84 18.57 -2.72 -9.42
C GLY A 84 18.63 -1.91 -8.12
N ASP A 85 18.02 -0.73 -8.07
CA ASP A 85 17.94 0.09 -6.85
C ASP A 85 16.73 -0.31 -6.03
N PHE A 86 16.85 -1.45 -5.32
CA PHE A 86 15.77 -1.97 -4.49
C PHE A 86 15.44 -1.09 -3.29
N LYS A 87 16.37 -0.25 -2.84
CA LYS A 87 16.09 0.72 -1.78
C LYS A 87 15.16 1.82 -2.27
N ALA A 88 15.43 2.37 -3.45
CA ALA A 88 14.53 3.32 -4.10
C ALA A 88 13.19 2.65 -4.44
N ALA A 89 13.20 1.39 -4.90
CA ALA A 89 12.00 0.62 -5.16
C ALA A 89 11.12 0.47 -3.91
N SER A 90 11.70 0.10 -2.75
CA SER A 90 10.95 0.05 -1.47
C SER A 90 10.31 1.39 -1.13
N ALA A 91 11.03 2.50 -1.26
CA ALA A 91 10.49 3.83 -0.97
C ALA A 91 9.33 4.22 -1.90
N VAL A 92 9.40 3.85 -3.19
CA VAL A 92 8.29 4.03 -4.13
C VAL A 92 7.09 3.18 -3.71
N PHE A 93 7.32 1.91 -3.37
CA PHE A 93 6.27 0.97 -2.98
C PHE A 93 5.56 1.39 -1.69
N GLU A 94 6.30 1.82 -0.66
CA GLU A 94 5.73 2.36 0.59
C GLU A 94 4.80 3.55 0.32
N GLY A 95 5.15 4.43 -0.64
CA GLY A 95 4.31 5.56 -1.04
C GLY A 95 3.00 5.17 -1.72
N MET A 96 2.88 3.94 -2.22
CA MET A 96 1.70 3.43 -2.93
C MET A 96 0.68 2.77 -1.99
N HIS A 97 1.10 2.28 -0.82
CA HIS A 97 0.26 1.47 0.09
C HIS A 97 -1.10 2.09 0.42
N ASP A 98 -1.12 3.36 0.81
CA ASP A 98 -2.35 4.05 1.22
C ASP A 98 -3.33 4.20 0.04
N GLN A 99 -2.79 4.49 -1.14
CA GLN A 99 -3.58 4.63 -2.37
C GLN A 99 -4.14 3.28 -2.80
N PHE A 100 -3.33 2.22 -2.76
CA PHE A 100 -3.75 0.88 -3.05
C PHE A 100 -4.87 0.40 -2.12
N HIS A 101 -4.74 0.60 -0.80
CA HIS A 101 -5.81 0.25 0.15
C HIS A 101 -7.10 1.04 -0.06
N THR A 102 -7.00 2.30 -0.51
CA THR A 102 -8.17 3.09 -0.90
C THR A 102 -8.90 2.45 -2.09
N ILE A 103 -8.16 2.01 -3.12
CA ILE A 103 -8.73 1.27 -4.27
C ILE A 103 -9.39 -0.03 -3.81
N LEU A 104 -8.73 -0.79 -2.92
CA LEU A 104 -9.28 -2.04 -2.38
C LEU A 104 -10.59 -1.83 -1.61
N ALA A 105 -10.72 -0.75 -0.83
CA ALA A 105 -11.95 -0.45 -0.11
C ALA A 105 -13.13 -0.23 -1.08
N ILE A 106 -12.90 0.52 -2.16
CA ILE A 106 -13.91 0.77 -3.21
C ILE A 106 -14.25 -0.51 -3.96
N LEU A 107 -13.26 -1.32 -4.32
CA LEU A 107 -13.48 -2.61 -4.98
C LEU A 107 -14.25 -3.58 -4.09
N LYS A 108 -13.95 -3.60 -2.79
CA LYS A 108 -14.67 -4.41 -1.82
C LYS A 108 -16.14 -4.02 -1.75
N ASP A 109 -16.45 -2.73 -1.69
CA ASP A 109 -17.83 -2.22 -1.67
C ASP A 109 -18.60 -2.60 -2.95
N LYS A 110 -17.97 -2.43 -4.12
CA LYS A 110 -18.64 -2.62 -5.42
C LYS A 110 -18.65 -4.06 -5.95
N LYS A 111 -17.66 -4.88 -5.58
CA LYS A 111 -17.41 -6.21 -6.16
C LYS A 111 -17.29 -7.33 -5.12
N GLY A 112 -17.19 -6.99 -3.84
CA GLY A 112 -17.11 -7.93 -2.72
C GLY A 112 -15.70 -8.43 -2.41
N ASN A 113 -15.54 -9.07 -1.24
CA ASN A 113 -14.26 -9.55 -0.72
C ASN A 113 -13.55 -10.50 -1.70
N ALA A 114 -14.27 -11.45 -2.29
CA ALA A 114 -13.69 -12.43 -3.21
C ALA A 114 -13.03 -11.80 -4.45
N TYR A 115 -13.40 -10.56 -4.80
CA TYR A 115 -12.72 -9.81 -5.85
C TYR A 115 -11.38 -9.25 -5.35
N VAL A 116 -11.38 -8.61 -4.17
CA VAL A 116 -10.19 -8.03 -3.53
C VAL A 116 -9.18 -9.10 -3.12
N ASP A 117 -9.63 -10.26 -2.67
CA ASP A 117 -8.77 -11.39 -2.27
C ASP A 117 -7.91 -11.94 -3.42
N LYS A 118 -8.24 -11.59 -4.68
CA LYS A 118 -7.43 -11.94 -5.86
C LYS A 118 -6.33 -10.93 -6.15
N ILE A 119 -6.46 -9.70 -5.66
CA ILE A 119 -5.59 -8.56 -5.98
C ILE A 119 -4.65 -8.28 -4.81
N HIS A 120 -5.19 -8.16 -3.60
CA HIS A 120 -4.43 -7.78 -2.40
C HIS A 120 -3.20 -8.66 -2.16
N PRO A 121 -3.28 -10.02 -2.21
CA PRO A 121 -2.09 -10.85 -1.99
C PRO A 121 -1.00 -10.71 -3.06
N LYS A 122 -1.34 -10.19 -4.26
CA LYS A 122 -0.35 -9.93 -5.31
C LYS A 122 0.42 -8.65 -5.07
N PHE A 123 -0.18 -7.70 -4.37
CA PHE A 123 0.49 -6.49 -3.92
C PHE A 123 1.43 -6.82 -2.75
N ASP A 124 0.97 -7.59 -1.77
CA ASP A 124 1.83 -8.10 -0.68
C ASP A 124 3.02 -8.90 -1.22
N ALA A 125 2.77 -9.77 -2.21
CA ALA A 125 3.83 -10.53 -2.84
C ALA A 125 4.87 -9.63 -3.55
N LEU A 126 4.45 -8.47 -4.08
CA LEU A 126 5.34 -7.50 -4.72
C LEU A 126 6.25 -6.85 -3.69
N GLU A 127 5.71 -6.44 -2.54
CA GLU A 127 6.51 -5.96 -1.39
C GLU A 127 7.59 -6.98 -1.03
N ASP A 128 7.17 -8.23 -0.88
CA ASP A 128 8.01 -9.36 -0.53
C ASP A 128 9.15 -9.57 -1.54
N ALA A 129 8.87 -9.43 -2.84
CA ALA A 129 9.87 -9.57 -3.89
C ALA A 129 10.87 -8.41 -3.88
N ILE A 130 10.40 -7.18 -3.66
CA ILE A 130 11.26 -5.99 -3.51
C ILE A 130 12.19 -6.16 -2.31
N ASN A 131 11.65 -6.54 -1.16
CA ASN A 131 12.41 -6.73 0.08
C ASN A 131 13.44 -7.87 0.00
N LYS A 132 13.22 -8.86 -0.88
CA LYS A 132 14.16 -9.95 -1.17
C LYS A 132 15.15 -9.62 -2.29
N ASN A 133 15.08 -8.43 -2.88
CA ASN A 133 15.84 -8.01 -4.06
C ASN A 133 15.67 -8.97 -5.25
N ASP A 134 14.49 -9.60 -5.38
CA ASP A 134 14.18 -10.58 -6.42
C ASP A 134 13.64 -9.86 -7.66
N LYS A 135 14.57 -9.45 -8.54
CA LYS A 135 14.26 -8.64 -9.73
C LYS A 135 13.22 -9.29 -10.64
N ASP A 136 13.43 -10.54 -11.01
CA ASP A 136 12.59 -11.21 -12.00
C ASP A 136 11.17 -11.39 -11.47
N ASN A 137 11.05 -11.76 -10.19
CA ASN A 137 9.75 -11.89 -9.55
C ASN A 137 9.07 -10.53 -9.35
N ALA A 138 9.80 -9.50 -8.92
CA ALA A 138 9.27 -8.14 -8.77
C ALA A 138 8.73 -7.61 -10.09
N LEU A 139 9.47 -7.74 -11.20
CA LEU A 139 9.00 -7.32 -12.54
C LEU A 139 7.74 -8.07 -12.98
N ASN A 140 7.69 -9.38 -12.74
CA ASN A 140 6.49 -10.17 -13.03
C ASN A 140 5.28 -9.74 -12.19
N LEU A 141 5.48 -9.47 -10.90
CA LEU A 141 4.43 -9.01 -9.99
C LEU A 141 3.96 -7.59 -10.29
N ILE A 142 4.86 -6.69 -10.72
CA ILE A 142 4.47 -5.35 -11.20
C ILE A 142 3.50 -5.46 -12.37
N LYS A 143 3.80 -6.33 -13.34
CA LYS A 143 2.91 -6.58 -14.48
C LYS A 143 1.55 -7.13 -14.04
N ILE A 144 1.54 -8.12 -13.13
CA ILE A 144 0.29 -8.71 -12.62
C ILE A 144 -0.57 -7.65 -11.91
N ASN A 145 0.03 -6.82 -11.06
CA ASN A 145 -0.69 -5.76 -10.36
C ASN A 145 -1.21 -4.69 -11.32
N ARG A 146 -0.42 -4.32 -12.34
CA ARG A 146 -0.82 -3.38 -13.40
C ARG A 146 -2.03 -3.91 -14.18
N ASP A 147 -2.00 -5.17 -14.61
CA ASP A 147 -3.11 -5.81 -15.32
C ASP A 147 -4.37 -5.90 -14.45
N ALA A 148 -4.20 -6.15 -13.14
CA ALA A 148 -5.31 -6.15 -12.18
C ALA A 148 -5.94 -4.76 -12.02
N LEU A 149 -5.14 -3.69 -11.98
CA LEU A 149 -5.64 -2.31 -11.92
C LEU A 149 -6.38 -1.89 -13.19
N TYR A 150 -5.87 -2.25 -14.38
CA TYR A 150 -6.61 -2.02 -15.63
C TYR A 150 -7.95 -2.78 -15.66
N THR A 151 -7.95 -4.01 -15.17
CA THR A 151 -9.19 -4.80 -15.05
C THR A 151 -10.15 -4.16 -14.05
N ALA A 152 -9.66 -3.71 -12.89
CA ALA A 152 -10.44 -3.00 -11.90
C ALA A 152 -11.04 -1.71 -12.45
N ALA A 153 -10.26 -0.88 -13.16
CA ALA A 153 -10.75 0.34 -13.79
C ALA A 153 -11.90 0.05 -14.77
N LYS A 154 -11.72 -0.94 -15.64
CA LYS A 154 -12.76 -1.37 -16.59
C LYS A 154 -14.02 -1.84 -15.86
N ASP A 155 -13.87 -2.67 -14.84
CA ASP A 155 -14.98 -3.21 -14.04
C ASP A 155 -15.72 -2.14 -13.25
N LEU A 156 -15.05 -1.03 -12.92
CA LEU A 156 -15.61 0.14 -12.26
C LEU A 156 -16.18 1.18 -13.24
N GLY A 157 -16.03 0.98 -14.55
CA GLY A 157 -16.45 1.94 -15.58
C GLY A 157 -15.58 3.20 -15.62
N VAL A 158 -14.36 3.13 -15.10
CA VAL A 158 -13.37 4.21 -15.11
C VAL A 158 -12.66 4.25 -16.45
N ALA A 159 -12.71 5.39 -17.13
CA ALA A 159 -11.87 5.66 -18.28
C ALA A 159 -10.50 6.15 -17.79
N LEU A 160 -9.44 5.44 -18.17
CA LEU A 160 -8.07 5.84 -17.87
C LEU A 160 -7.53 6.64 -19.06
N ASN A 161 -6.86 7.75 -18.76
CA ASN A 161 -6.14 8.50 -19.78
C ASN A 161 -4.86 7.72 -20.13
N GLN A 162 -4.77 7.23 -21.36
CA GLN A 162 -3.56 6.58 -21.89
C GLN A 162 -2.68 7.58 -22.64
#